data_AF-A0A415I937-F1
#
_entry.id   AF-A0A415I937-F1
#
_cell.length_a   1.000
_cell.length_b   1.000
_cell.length_c   1.000
_cell.angle_alpha   90.00
_cell.angle_beta   90.00
_cell.angle_gamma   90.00
#
_symmetry.space_group_name_H-M   'P 1'
#
loop_
_entity.id
_entity.type
_entity.pdbx_description
1 polymer ?
#
loop_
_entity_poly.entity_id
_entity_poly.type
_entity_poly.pdbx_seq_one_letter_code
_entity_poly.pdbx_strand_id
1 'polypeptide(L)'
;MIPDSQAIFQMNYSNWMTDPNPEPTILIGKKYLVKCDISTCFPSIYTHSLPWAIMGRDNAKQNRSSRRGGWANEIDGLLQKACDGETHGLLIGPHASNVVSELILTVIDASLFNKGYRFIRNIDDYNCYVASRYEAEQFIISLQEELSKFRLTLNQKKTEILELPIALSNGWVNSLRRNEPNKSDPLDYKDVSSFLEYATSLLPSYQNNASILLYAFKMLASRSLKPSAKAYFRDYAMHLAIVFPYLLPSFEKAIIEPLSMDKDYIECLSKVIISDCLNHGDHLSVCYGLYYAIKFDFKVDMPDFEDIKRANDCLLYLFVYLYAKHFGDGYLLDRLTKHAKEFPIEGREFEEMWLFLYHIRSKEWLPSDEWRAIKKRGIKFIKPEYLN
;
A
#
# COMPACT_ATOMS: atom_id res chain seq x y z
N MET A 1 -5.72 14.89 -22.93
CA MET A 1 -5.11 15.99 -22.16
C MET A 1 -6.22 16.71 -21.43
N ILE A 2 -6.02 17.00 -20.16
CA ILE A 2 -6.95 17.81 -19.37
C ILE A 2 -6.82 19.25 -19.90
N PRO A 3 -7.91 19.88 -20.37
CA PRO A 3 -7.86 21.27 -20.81
C PRO A 3 -7.21 22.15 -19.75
N ASP A 4 -6.26 22.99 -20.16
CA ASP A 4 -5.59 23.99 -19.31
C ASP A 4 -4.80 23.45 -18.10
N SER A 5 -4.35 22.19 -18.13
CA SER A 5 -3.51 21.61 -17.07
C SER A 5 -2.24 20.95 -17.61
N GLN A 6 -1.12 21.17 -16.90
CA GLN A 6 0.12 20.40 -17.11
C GLN A 6 0.06 19.00 -16.48
N ALA A 7 -1.02 18.66 -15.78
CA ALA A 7 -1.19 17.35 -15.20
C ALA A 7 -1.49 16.31 -16.28
N ILE A 8 -0.83 15.15 -16.19
CA ILE A 8 -1.14 13.98 -17.02
C ILE A 8 -2.41 13.29 -16.52
N PHE A 9 -2.67 13.36 -15.20
CA PHE A 9 -3.83 12.78 -14.52
C PHE A 9 -4.66 13.82 -13.81
N GLN A 10 -5.99 13.69 -13.91
CA GLN A 10 -6.94 14.38 -13.04
C GLN A 10 -7.45 13.32 -12.06
N MET A 11 -7.13 13.48 -10.79
CA MET A 11 -7.72 12.66 -9.73
C MET A 11 -9.16 13.14 -9.54
N ASN A 12 -10.07 12.63 -10.35
CA ASN A 12 -11.50 12.91 -10.22
C ASN A 12 -12.06 11.87 -9.25
N TYR A 13 -12.37 12.30 -8.03
CA TYR A 13 -13.21 11.51 -7.15
C TYR A 13 -14.61 11.46 -7.76
N SER A 14 -15.23 10.29 -7.75
CA SER A 14 -16.61 10.14 -8.24
C SER A 14 -17.52 11.12 -7.50
N ASN A 15 -18.06 12.07 -8.23
CA ASN A 15 -19.05 12.99 -7.71
C ASN A 15 -20.41 12.34 -7.89
N TRP A 16 -20.95 11.73 -6.84
CA TRP A 16 -22.24 11.05 -6.87
C TRP A 16 -23.40 11.95 -7.36
N MET A 17 -23.25 13.28 -7.32
CA MET A 17 -24.27 14.22 -7.84
C MET A 17 -24.26 14.33 -9.37
N THR A 18 -23.11 14.11 -10.02
CA THR A 18 -22.94 14.34 -11.46
C THR A 18 -22.52 13.09 -12.24
N ASP A 19 -21.89 12.13 -11.58
CA ASP A 19 -21.36 10.92 -12.18
C ASP A 19 -22.38 9.78 -11.97
N PRO A 20 -23.07 9.33 -13.03
CA PRO A 20 -24.00 8.22 -12.91
C PRO A 20 -23.23 6.95 -12.53
N ASN A 21 -23.72 6.19 -11.55
CA ASN A 21 -23.22 4.84 -11.32
C ASN A 21 -23.68 3.95 -12.50
N PRO A 22 -22.77 3.40 -13.32
CA PRO A 22 -23.16 2.58 -14.47
C PRO A 22 -23.66 1.19 -14.06
N GLU A 23 -23.36 0.74 -12.83
CA GLU A 23 -23.61 -0.62 -12.36
C GLU A 23 -25.10 -1.04 -12.41
N PRO A 24 -26.07 -0.21 -11.95
CA PRO A 24 -27.50 -0.52 -12.10
C PRO A 24 -27.93 -0.73 -13.56
N THR A 25 -27.33 0.00 -14.50
CA THR A 25 -27.65 -0.14 -15.93
C THR A 25 -27.08 -1.45 -16.49
N ILE A 26 -25.85 -1.81 -16.09
CA ILE A 26 -25.19 -3.07 -16.49
C ILE A 26 -25.95 -4.30 -15.96
N LEU A 27 -26.58 -4.19 -14.79
CA LEU A 27 -27.33 -5.27 -14.13
C LEU A 27 -28.61 -5.69 -14.86
N ILE A 28 -29.19 -4.84 -15.72
CA ILE A 28 -30.46 -5.12 -16.38
C ILE A 28 -30.33 -6.40 -17.23
N GLY A 29 -31.13 -7.42 -16.89
CA GLY A 29 -31.14 -8.72 -17.57
C GLY A 29 -30.00 -9.68 -17.17
N LYS A 30 -29.21 -9.34 -16.15
CA LYS A 30 -28.12 -10.18 -15.63
C LYS A 30 -28.55 -10.94 -14.38
N LYS A 31 -28.02 -12.15 -14.22
CA LYS A 31 -28.36 -13.07 -13.10
C LYS A 31 -27.13 -13.50 -12.30
N TYR A 32 -25.93 -13.25 -12.81
CA TYR A 32 -24.69 -13.64 -12.17
C TYR A 32 -23.68 -12.49 -12.21
N LEU A 33 -22.90 -12.36 -11.12
CA LEU A 33 -21.69 -11.56 -11.06
C LEU A 33 -20.50 -12.51 -11.02
N VAL A 34 -19.51 -12.25 -11.87
CA VAL A 34 -18.19 -12.87 -11.81
C VAL A 34 -17.22 -11.87 -11.24
N LYS A 35 -16.59 -12.19 -10.11
CA LYS A 35 -15.44 -11.43 -9.61
C LYS A 35 -14.16 -12.14 -9.97
N CYS A 36 -13.18 -11.40 -10.47
CA CYS A 36 -11.84 -11.87 -10.77
C CYS A 36 -10.81 -10.84 -10.30
N ASP A 37 -9.63 -11.30 -9.95
CA ASP A 37 -8.47 -10.49 -9.53
C ASP A 37 -7.25 -11.00 -10.28
N ILE A 38 -6.35 -10.11 -10.71
CA ILE A 38 -5.09 -10.51 -11.35
C ILE A 38 -4.08 -10.88 -10.27
N SER A 39 -3.53 -12.09 -10.35
CA SER A 39 -2.54 -12.55 -9.39
C SER A 39 -1.29 -11.67 -9.44
N THR A 40 -0.94 -11.08 -8.30
CA THR A 40 0.29 -10.29 -8.12
C THR A 40 0.51 -9.28 -9.24
N CYS A 41 -0.54 -8.51 -9.60
CA CYS A 41 -0.62 -7.67 -10.80
C CYS A 41 0.67 -6.91 -11.16
N PHE A 42 1.04 -5.85 -10.42
CA PHE A 42 2.22 -5.02 -10.73
C PHE A 42 3.52 -5.84 -10.79
N PRO A 43 3.86 -6.70 -9.80
CA PRO A 43 5.04 -7.58 -9.89
C PRO A 43 5.04 -8.56 -11.08
N SER A 44 3.87 -8.93 -11.61
CA SER A 44 3.77 -9.94 -12.68
C SER A 44 3.79 -9.34 -14.08
N ILE A 45 3.67 -8.01 -14.22
CA ILE A 45 3.66 -7.37 -15.53
C ILE A 45 5.03 -7.55 -16.20
N TYR A 46 5.02 -8.21 -17.34
CA TYR A 46 6.19 -8.37 -18.20
C TYR A 46 6.45 -7.05 -18.94
N THR A 47 7.60 -6.41 -18.75
CA THR A 47 7.85 -5.03 -19.25
C THR A 47 7.75 -4.94 -20.78
N HIS A 48 8.21 -5.97 -21.49
CA HIS A 48 8.08 -6.09 -22.94
C HIS A 48 6.62 -6.22 -23.45
N SER A 49 5.66 -6.46 -22.54
CA SER A 49 4.25 -6.49 -22.89
C SER A 49 3.68 -5.10 -23.17
N LEU A 50 4.32 -4.03 -22.68
CA LEU A 50 3.98 -2.64 -23.00
C LEU A 50 4.13 -2.35 -24.51
N PRO A 51 5.28 -2.63 -25.14
CA PRO A 51 5.40 -2.60 -26.61
C PRO A 51 4.32 -3.41 -27.34
N TRP A 52 3.90 -4.57 -26.82
CA TRP A 52 2.85 -5.39 -27.44
C TRP A 52 1.49 -4.70 -27.38
N ALA A 53 1.18 -4.04 -26.26
CA ALA A 53 -0.06 -3.29 -26.08
C ALA A 53 -0.12 -2.07 -27.01
N ILE A 54 1.00 -1.34 -27.18
CA ILE A 54 1.05 -0.11 -27.97
C ILE A 54 1.08 -0.39 -29.48
N MET A 55 1.91 -1.33 -29.93
CA MET A 55 2.21 -1.51 -31.36
C MET A 55 1.55 -2.75 -31.96
N GLY A 56 0.97 -3.61 -31.13
CA GLY A 56 0.60 -4.97 -31.50
C GLY A 56 1.80 -5.92 -31.42
N ARG A 57 1.53 -7.17 -31.01
CA ARG A 57 2.56 -8.17 -30.70
C ARG A 57 3.50 -8.49 -31.88
N ASP A 58 2.96 -8.58 -33.09
CA ASP A 58 3.74 -8.95 -34.28
C ASP A 58 4.68 -7.82 -34.70
N ASN A 59 4.18 -6.59 -34.73
CA ASN A 59 4.99 -5.40 -35.01
C ASN A 59 6.08 -5.19 -33.95
N ALA A 60 5.77 -5.42 -32.68
CA ALA A 60 6.74 -5.29 -31.58
C ALA A 60 7.87 -6.32 -31.70
N LYS A 61 7.56 -7.56 -32.09
CA LYS A 61 8.58 -8.61 -32.30
C LYS A 61 9.49 -8.32 -33.49
N GLN A 62 8.94 -7.78 -34.59
CA GLN A 62 9.72 -7.44 -35.78
C GLN A 62 10.68 -6.26 -35.54
N ASN A 63 10.31 -5.32 -34.65
CA ASN A 63 11.08 -4.11 -34.37
C ASN A 63 12.04 -4.23 -33.16
N ARG A 64 12.22 -5.44 -32.61
CA ARG A 64 12.95 -5.67 -31.35
C ARG A 64 14.42 -5.25 -31.34
N SER A 65 15.09 -5.28 -32.50
CA SER A 65 16.53 -5.03 -32.64
C SER A 65 16.88 -3.68 -33.27
N SER A 66 15.89 -2.90 -33.69
CA SER A 66 16.17 -1.63 -34.34
C SER A 66 16.50 -0.55 -33.30
N ARG A 67 17.57 0.22 -33.53
CA ARG A 67 17.84 1.50 -32.83
C ARG A 67 16.71 2.55 -33.00
N ARG A 68 15.61 2.18 -33.67
CA ARG A 68 14.38 2.93 -33.94
C ARG A 68 13.16 2.31 -33.26
N GLY A 69 13.35 1.53 -32.18
CA GLY A 69 12.29 0.82 -31.46
C GLY A 69 11.15 1.67 -30.87
N GLY A 70 11.17 2.98 -31.09
CA GLY A 70 10.15 3.92 -30.66
C GLY A 70 10.17 4.14 -29.14
N TRP A 71 9.40 5.14 -28.72
CA TRP A 71 9.26 5.54 -27.32
C TRP A 71 8.78 4.39 -26.40
N ALA A 72 8.04 3.41 -26.94
CA ALA A 72 7.57 2.25 -26.18
C ALA A 72 8.71 1.33 -25.70
N ASN A 73 9.72 1.07 -26.55
CA ASN A 73 10.88 0.27 -26.17
C ASN A 73 11.84 1.05 -25.26
N GLU A 74 11.88 2.38 -25.37
CA GLU A 74 12.61 3.24 -24.44
C GLU A 74 12.01 3.18 -23.04
N ILE A 75 10.67 3.27 -22.92
CA ILE A 75 9.98 3.11 -21.64
C ILE A 75 10.21 1.72 -21.07
N ASP A 76 10.08 0.65 -21.86
CA ASP A 76 10.39 -0.72 -21.43
C ASP A 76 11.82 -0.83 -20.84
N GLY A 77 12.83 -0.27 -21.51
CA GLY A 77 14.20 -0.23 -20.99
C GLY A 77 14.34 0.56 -19.69
N LEU A 78 13.56 1.62 -19.49
CA LEU A 78 13.52 2.38 -18.23
C LEU A 78 12.81 1.60 -17.11
N LEU A 79 11.74 0.88 -17.42
CA LEU A 79 11.03 0.02 -16.47
C LEU A 79 11.94 -1.10 -15.95
N GLN A 80 12.67 -1.76 -16.84
CA GLN A 80 13.66 -2.78 -16.46
C GLN A 80 14.72 -2.18 -15.53
N LYS A 81 15.29 -1.02 -15.88
CA LYS A 81 16.27 -0.33 -15.03
C LYS A 81 15.70 0.06 -13.66
N ALA A 82 14.42 0.39 -13.58
CA ALA A 82 13.75 0.70 -12.31
C ALA A 82 13.56 -0.54 -11.42
N CYS A 83 13.69 -1.74 -11.99
CA CYS A 83 13.55 -3.03 -11.32
C CYS A 83 14.84 -3.86 -11.41
N ASP A 84 16.02 -3.25 -11.23
CA ASP A 84 17.32 -3.96 -11.23
C ASP A 84 17.62 -4.76 -12.53
N GLY A 85 17.17 -4.24 -13.67
CA GLY A 85 17.31 -4.91 -14.96
C GLY A 85 16.35 -6.09 -15.17
N GLU A 86 15.45 -6.36 -14.24
CA GLU A 86 14.45 -7.41 -14.37
C GLU A 86 13.43 -7.10 -15.46
N THR A 87 12.99 -8.16 -16.15
CA THR A 87 12.01 -8.04 -17.24
C THR A 87 10.56 -8.21 -16.77
N HIS A 88 10.36 -8.53 -15.50
CA HIS A 88 9.07 -8.67 -14.86
C HIS A 88 9.00 -7.74 -13.66
N GLY A 89 7.86 -7.09 -13.51
CA GLY A 89 7.57 -6.20 -12.41
C GLY A 89 7.51 -4.74 -12.84
N LEU A 90 6.54 -4.06 -12.25
CA LEU A 90 6.51 -2.61 -12.15
C LEU A 90 6.60 -2.23 -10.69
N LEU A 91 7.28 -1.13 -10.37
CA LEU A 91 7.29 -0.58 -9.02
C LEU A 91 5.85 -0.22 -8.59
N ILE A 92 5.47 -0.62 -7.38
CA ILE A 92 4.17 -0.29 -6.80
C ILE A 92 4.23 1.12 -6.20
N GLY A 93 3.27 1.97 -6.56
CA GLY A 93 3.13 3.32 -6.01
C GLY A 93 3.44 4.45 -6.99
N PRO A 94 4.53 4.42 -7.79
CA PRO A 94 4.78 5.44 -8.80
C PRO A 94 3.62 5.58 -9.79
N HIS A 95 3.17 6.82 -10.03
CA HIS A 95 2.10 7.08 -10.99
C HIS A 95 2.44 6.57 -12.40
N ALA A 96 3.72 6.63 -12.80
CA ALA A 96 4.20 6.09 -14.06
C ALA A 96 3.86 4.60 -14.24
N SER A 97 4.07 3.79 -13.20
CA SER A 97 3.73 2.36 -13.20
C SER A 97 2.22 2.13 -13.36
N ASN A 98 1.39 2.95 -12.72
CA ASN A 98 -0.06 2.86 -12.86
C ASN A 98 -0.48 3.11 -14.31
N VAL A 99 0.12 4.11 -14.98
CA VAL A 99 -0.16 4.38 -16.41
C VAL A 99 0.17 3.17 -17.27
N VAL A 100 1.35 2.59 -17.06
CA VAL A 100 1.83 1.45 -17.84
C VAL A 100 0.92 0.25 -17.66
N SER A 101 0.53 -0.05 -16.42
CA SER A 101 -0.44 -1.11 -16.11
C SER A 101 -1.77 -0.86 -16.83
N GLU A 102 -2.33 0.35 -16.72
CA GLU A 102 -3.60 0.70 -17.36
C GLU A 102 -3.54 0.64 -18.89
N LEU A 103 -2.42 1.03 -19.51
CA LEU A 103 -2.23 0.91 -20.96
C LEU A 103 -2.32 -0.55 -21.41
N ILE A 104 -1.73 -1.48 -20.66
CA ILE A 104 -1.77 -2.91 -20.97
C ILE A 104 -3.18 -3.46 -20.72
N LEU A 105 -3.77 -3.20 -19.55
CA LEU A 105 -5.07 -3.73 -19.15
C LEU A 105 -6.21 -3.20 -20.02
N THR A 106 -6.13 -1.96 -20.52
CA THR A 106 -7.14 -1.41 -21.44
C THR A 106 -7.20 -2.16 -22.77
N VAL A 107 -6.09 -2.71 -23.25
CA VAL A 107 -6.08 -3.55 -24.48
C VAL A 107 -6.82 -4.86 -24.23
N ILE A 108 -6.65 -5.45 -23.05
CA ILE A 108 -7.39 -6.63 -22.59
C ILE A 108 -8.87 -6.29 -22.47
N ASP A 109 -9.19 -5.15 -21.85
CA ASP A 109 -10.56 -4.70 -21.67
C ASP A 109 -11.28 -4.55 -23.01
N ALA A 110 -10.64 -3.87 -23.98
CA ALA A 110 -11.20 -3.69 -25.32
C ALA A 110 -11.52 -5.03 -26.01
N SER A 111 -10.63 -6.02 -25.87
CA SER A 111 -10.84 -7.36 -26.41
C SER A 111 -12.07 -8.04 -25.79
N LEU A 112 -12.24 -7.96 -24.47
CA LEU A 112 -13.39 -8.53 -23.75
C LEU A 112 -14.70 -7.77 -24.06
N PHE A 113 -14.64 -6.44 -24.18
CA PHE A 113 -15.80 -5.63 -24.58
C PHE A 113 -16.29 -6.00 -25.99
N ASN A 114 -15.36 -6.24 -26.93
CA ASN A 114 -15.66 -6.68 -28.29
C ASN A 114 -16.27 -8.09 -28.33
N LYS A 115 -15.92 -8.96 -27.36
CA LYS A 115 -16.58 -10.26 -27.15
C LYS A 115 -17.99 -10.14 -26.55
N GLY A 116 -18.44 -8.93 -26.21
CA GLY A 116 -19.80 -8.66 -25.71
C GLY A 116 -19.92 -8.57 -24.18
N TYR A 117 -18.83 -8.74 -23.44
CA TYR A 117 -18.85 -8.63 -21.98
C TYR A 117 -19.02 -7.19 -21.52
N ARG A 118 -19.65 -7.03 -20.35
CA ARG A 118 -19.81 -5.73 -19.68
C ARG A 118 -19.41 -5.90 -18.22
N PHE A 119 -18.40 -5.15 -17.82
CA PHE A 119 -17.78 -5.26 -16.52
C PHE A 119 -17.28 -3.91 -16.04
N ILE A 120 -17.02 -3.83 -14.74
CA ILE A 120 -16.34 -2.72 -14.09
C ILE A 120 -14.97 -3.26 -13.67
N ARG A 121 -13.89 -2.54 -14.01
CA ARG A 121 -12.53 -2.86 -13.56
C ARG A 121 -12.01 -1.77 -12.63
N ASN A 122 -11.47 -2.18 -11.49
CA ASN A 122 -10.78 -1.32 -10.55
C ASN A 122 -9.35 -1.83 -10.37
N ILE A 123 -8.38 -1.22 -11.05
CA ILE A 123 -7.00 -1.69 -11.10
C ILE A 123 -6.97 -3.13 -11.66
N ASP A 124 -6.78 -4.14 -10.83
CA ASP A 124 -6.72 -5.56 -11.17
C ASP A 124 -8.01 -6.33 -10.88
N ASP A 125 -8.97 -5.73 -10.18
CA ASP A 125 -10.25 -6.34 -9.85
C ASP A 125 -11.27 -6.16 -10.98
N TYR A 126 -11.85 -7.26 -11.48
CA TYR A 126 -12.92 -7.28 -12.47
C TYR A 126 -14.24 -7.73 -11.84
N ASN A 127 -15.32 -6.98 -12.11
CA ASN A 127 -16.70 -7.34 -11.78
C ASN A 127 -17.52 -7.42 -13.08
N CYS A 128 -17.76 -8.63 -13.59
CA CYS A 128 -18.48 -8.87 -14.85
C CYS A 128 -19.89 -9.42 -14.62
N TYR A 129 -20.89 -8.86 -15.29
CA TYR A 129 -22.30 -9.22 -15.09
C TYR A 129 -22.86 -9.95 -16.31
N VAL A 130 -23.41 -11.14 -16.10
CA VAL A 130 -23.80 -12.07 -17.17
C VAL A 130 -25.18 -12.69 -16.92
N ALA A 131 -25.82 -13.18 -17.98
CA ALA A 131 -27.22 -13.66 -17.91
C ALA A 131 -27.33 -15.11 -17.44
N SER A 132 -26.27 -15.90 -17.56
CA SER A 132 -26.25 -17.33 -17.21
C SER A 132 -24.92 -17.74 -16.57
N ARG A 133 -24.95 -18.85 -15.81
CA ARG A 133 -23.74 -19.46 -15.25
C ARG A 133 -22.74 -19.88 -16.34
N TYR A 134 -23.25 -20.36 -17.47
CA TYR A 134 -22.41 -20.70 -18.62
C TYR A 134 -21.65 -19.48 -19.15
N GLU A 135 -22.32 -18.34 -19.34
CA GLU A 135 -21.65 -17.09 -19.73
C GLU A 135 -20.60 -16.64 -18.69
N ALA A 136 -20.84 -16.88 -17.40
CA ALA A 136 -19.88 -16.58 -16.34
C ALA A 136 -18.59 -17.41 -16.50
N GLU A 137 -18.73 -18.72 -16.70
CA GLU A 137 -17.60 -19.62 -16.94
C GLU A 137 -16.85 -19.24 -18.23
N GLN A 138 -17.57 -18.88 -19.30
CA GLN A 138 -16.96 -18.39 -20.54
C GLN A 138 -16.20 -17.07 -20.36
N PHE A 139 -16.70 -16.17 -19.51
CA PHE A 139 -15.99 -14.92 -19.20
C PHE A 139 -14.66 -15.20 -18.51
N ILE A 140 -14.61 -16.10 -17.51
CA ILE A 140 -13.36 -16.45 -16.80
C ILE A 140 -12.34 -17.02 -17.79
N ILE A 141 -12.76 -17.94 -18.66
CA ILE A 141 -11.89 -18.51 -19.71
C ILE A 141 -11.38 -17.40 -20.63
N SER A 142 -12.28 -16.57 -21.15
CA SER A 142 -11.91 -15.46 -22.03
C SER A 142 -10.94 -14.48 -21.38
N LEU A 143 -11.18 -14.10 -20.12
CA LEU A 143 -10.31 -13.20 -19.37
C LEU A 143 -8.92 -13.82 -19.17
N GLN A 144 -8.86 -15.10 -18.76
CA GLN A 144 -7.60 -15.81 -18.59
C GLN A 144 -6.82 -15.95 -19.91
N GLU A 145 -7.50 -16.19 -21.03
CA GLU A 145 -6.89 -16.21 -22.36
C GLU A 145 -6.32 -14.85 -22.74
N GLU A 146 -7.07 -13.76 -22.58
CA GLU A 146 -6.60 -12.42 -22.90
C GLU A 146 -5.43 -11.98 -22.00
N LEU A 147 -5.50 -12.24 -20.69
CA LEU A 147 -4.40 -11.98 -19.74
C LEU A 147 -3.13 -12.75 -20.10
N SER A 148 -3.26 -14.01 -20.53
CA SER A 148 -2.11 -14.85 -20.88
C SER A 148 -1.30 -14.31 -22.06
N LYS A 149 -1.93 -13.55 -22.96
CA LYS A 149 -1.25 -12.86 -24.07
C LYS A 149 -0.21 -11.85 -23.58
N PHE A 150 -0.41 -11.32 -22.37
CA PHE A 150 0.46 -10.36 -21.68
C PHE A 150 1.19 -10.97 -20.48
N ARG A 151 1.20 -12.31 -20.34
CA ARG A 151 1.84 -13.07 -19.24
C ARG A 151 1.20 -12.85 -17.86
N LEU A 152 -0.03 -12.38 -17.82
CA LEU A 152 -0.79 -12.22 -16.59
C LEU A 152 -1.67 -13.45 -16.32
N THR A 153 -1.98 -13.69 -15.05
CA THR A 153 -2.79 -14.82 -14.60
C THR A 153 -3.85 -14.37 -13.60
N LEU A 154 -4.96 -15.11 -13.54
CA LEU A 154 -5.99 -14.86 -12.55
C LEU A 154 -5.61 -15.43 -11.18
N ASN A 155 -6.02 -14.73 -10.14
CA ASN A 155 -6.00 -15.20 -8.78
C ASN A 155 -7.17 -16.17 -8.55
N GLN A 156 -6.88 -17.47 -8.67
CA GLN A 156 -7.90 -18.51 -8.53
C GLN A 156 -8.63 -18.47 -7.19
N LYS A 157 -7.95 -18.07 -6.09
CA LYS A 157 -8.56 -18.00 -4.75
C LYS A 157 -9.60 -16.87 -4.62
N LYS A 158 -9.45 -15.81 -5.41
CA LYS A 158 -10.35 -14.64 -5.42
C LYS A 158 -11.33 -14.66 -6.59
N THR A 159 -11.24 -15.66 -7.47
CA THR A 159 -12.16 -15.81 -8.59
C THR A 159 -13.44 -16.48 -8.12
N GLU A 160 -14.57 -15.78 -8.21
CA GLU A 160 -15.87 -16.27 -7.72
C GLU A 160 -17.00 -15.96 -8.71
N ILE A 161 -17.97 -16.88 -8.80
CA ILE A 161 -19.24 -16.68 -9.50
C ILE A 161 -20.34 -16.61 -8.43
N LEU A 162 -21.04 -15.48 -8.39
CA LEU A 162 -22.11 -15.20 -7.44
C LEU A 162 -23.45 -15.10 -8.17
N GLU A 163 -24.50 -15.69 -7.60
CA GLU A 163 -25.87 -15.52 -8.09
C GLU A 163 -26.47 -14.21 -7.58
N LEU A 164 -27.11 -13.45 -8.45
CA LEU A 164 -27.80 -12.21 -8.12
C LEU A 164 -29.23 -12.50 -7.61
N PRO A 165 -29.78 -11.69 -6.69
CA PRO A 165 -29.25 -10.42 -6.20
C PRO A 165 -28.21 -10.58 -5.08
N ILE A 166 -27.18 -9.74 -5.12
CA ILE A 166 -26.25 -9.54 -4.01
C ILE A 166 -26.27 -8.07 -3.57
N ALA A 167 -25.92 -7.80 -2.32
CA ALA A 167 -25.66 -6.43 -1.89
C ALA A 167 -24.41 -5.90 -2.62
N LEU A 168 -24.57 -4.86 -3.43
CA LEU A 168 -23.48 -4.27 -4.23
C LEU A 168 -22.44 -3.54 -3.37
N SER A 169 -22.81 -3.14 -2.15
CA SER A 169 -21.92 -2.52 -1.17
C SER A 169 -21.11 -3.57 -0.39
N ASN A 170 -19.89 -3.23 0.01
CA ASN A 170 -19.17 -3.94 1.07
C ASN A 170 -20.06 -4.10 2.31
N GLY A 171 -20.55 -5.32 2.55
CA GLY A 171 -21.56 -5.61 3.56
C GLY A 171 -21.18 -5.12 4.96
N TRP A 172 -19.88 -5.18 5.29
CA TRP A 172 -19.35 -4.72 6.57
C TRP A 172 -19.43 -3.19 6.73
N VAL A 173 -19.24 -2.40 5.66
CA VAL A 173 -19.33 -0.92 5.73
C VAL A 173 -20.74 -0.51 6.10
N ASN A 174 -21.74 -1.09 5.42
CA ASN A 174 -23.15 -0.83 5.72
C ASN A 174 -23.54 -1.32 7.10
N SER A 175 -23.01 -2.47 7.53
CA SER A 175 -23.18 -2.99 8.87
C SER A 175 -22.64 -2.04 9.94
N LEU A 176 -21.44 -1.47 9.76
CA LEU A 176 -20.91 -0.46 10.68
C LEU A 176 -21.73 0.83 10.66
N ARG A 177 -22.12 1.34 9.49
CA ARG A 177 -22.96 2.55 9.38
C ARG A 177 -24.32 2.39 10.06
N ARG A 178 -24.97 1.23 9.91
CA ARG A 178 -26.27 0.95 10.56
C ARG A 178 -26.15 0.84 12.07
N ASN A 179 -25.00 0.40 12.57
CA ASN A 179 -24.73 0.27 14.00
C ASN A 179 -23.90 1.45 14.52
N GLU A 180 -23.88 2.58 13.81
CA GLU A 180 -23.16 3.76 14.24
C GLU A 180 -23.63 4.18 15.65
N PRO A 181 -22.72 4.38 16.61
CA PRO A 181 -23.10 4.66 17.98
C PRO A 181 -23.73 6.06 18.07
N ASN A 182 -24.97 6.12 18.56
CA ASN A 182 -25.77 7.35 18.60
C ASN A 182 -26.71 7.46 19.81
N LYS A 183 -26.57 6.60 20.84
CA LYS A 183 -27.50 6.61 21.99
C LYS A 183 -27.25 7.77 22.95
N SER A 184 -26.01 8.28 23.01
CA SER A 184 -25.62 9.44 23.82
C SER A 184 -24.90 10.49 22.98
N ASP A 185 -24.92 11.75 23.40
CA ASP A 185 -24.04 12.80 22.88
C ASP A 185 -23.58 13.71 24.05
N PRO A 186 -22.30 13.74 24.42
CA PRO A 186 -21.18 12.92 23.90
C PRO A 186 -21.37 11.41 24.14
N LEU A 187 -20.80 10.56 23.29
CA LEU A 187 -20.85 9.10 23.40
C LEU A 187 -20.24 8.63 24.72
N ASP A 188 -20.90 7.67 25.36
CA ASP A 188 -20.42 7.08 26.61
C ASP A 188 -19.63 5.77 26.40
N TYR A 189 -19.14 5.20 27.49
CA TYR A 189 -18.40 3.94 27.47
C TYR A 189 -19.18 2.81 26.79
N LYS A 190 -20.48 2.67 27.06
CA LYS A 190 -21.30 1.57 26.55
C LYS A 190 -21.53 1.71 25.06
N ASP A 191 -21.71 2.93 24.58
CA ASP A 191 -21.82 3.24 23.15
C ASP A 191 -20.57 2.81 22.39
N VAL A 192 -19.40 3.23 22.89
CA VAL A 192 -18.10 2.93 22.27
C VAL A 192 -17.76 1.44 22.39
N SER A 193 -17.93 0.83 23.56
CA SER A 193 -17.57 -0.58 23.79
C SER A 193 -18.40 -1.51 22.91
N SER A 194 -19.72 -1.30 22.88
CA SER A 194 -20.63 -2.11 22.05
C SER A 194 -20.31 -1.99 20.56
N PHE A 195 -19.95 -0.78 20.10
CA PHE A 195 -19.60 -0.56 18.70
C PHE A 195 -18.25 -1.19 18.32
N LEU A 196 -17.24 -1.10 19.18
CA LEU A 196 -15.93 -1.73 18.95
C LEU A 196 -16.02 -3.25 19.00
N GLU A 197 -16.78 -3.82 19.96
CA GLU A 197 -17.07 -5.26 20.01
C GLU A 197 -17.78 -5.71 18.74
N TYR A 198 -18.76 -4.94 18.25
CA TYR A 198 -19.42 -5.23 16.99
C TYR A 198 -18.46 -5.20 15.82
N ALA A 199 -17.61 -4.17 15.70
CA ALA A 199 -16.61 -4.08 14.63
C ALA A 199 -15.64 -5.27 14.65
N THR A 200 -15.14 -5.66 15.82
CA THR A 200 -14.26 -6.84 15.99
C THR A 200 -14.99 -8.13 15.62
N SER A 201 -16.28 -8.26 15.96
CA SER A 201 -17.09 -9.45 15.64
C SER A 201 -17.25 -9.69 14.13
N LEU A 202 -17.08 -8.65 13.31
CA LEU A 202 -17.13 -8.77 11.84
C LEU A 202 -15.86 -9.41 11.28
N LEU A 203 -14.71 -9.29 11.95
CA LEU A 203 -13.41 -9.73 11.40
C LEU A 203 -13.42 -11.18 10.88
N PRO A 204 -13.91 -12.19 11.63
CA PRO A 204 -13.89 -13.58 11.16
C PRO A 204 -14.75 -13.79 9.90
N SER A 205 -15.84 -13.04 9.76
CA SER A 205 -16.75 -13.13 8.62
C SER A 205 -16.18 -12.50 7.34
N TYR A 206 -15.12 -11.69 7.48
CA TYR A 206 -14.49 -10.96 6.38
C TYR A 206 -12.98 -11.22 6.33
N GLN A 207 -12.57 -12.48 6.51
CA GLN A 207 -11.18 -12.93 6.37
C GLN A 207 -10.16 -12.12 7.20
N ASN A 208 -10.57 -11.68 8.40
CA ASN A 208 -9.77 -10.84 9.31
C ASN A 208 -9.28 -9.52 8.67
N ASN A 209 -10.12 -8.92 7.82
CA ASN A 209 -9.82 -7.64 7.19
C ASN A 209 -9.74 -6.48 8.20
N ALA A 210 -8.52 -6.08 8.59
CA ALA A 210 -8.25 -5.00 9.54
C ALA A 210 -8.76 -3.61 9.09
N SER A 211 -9.11 -3.41 7.80
CA SER A 211 -9.72 -2.15 7.35
C SER A 211 -11.08 -1.87 8.00
N ILE A 212 -11.76 -2.91 8.51
CA ILE A 212 -12.99 -2.79 9.30
C ILE A 212 -12.70 -1.96 10.57
N LEU A 213 -11.60 -2.25 11.26
CA LEU A 213 -11.20 -1.54 12.48
C LEU A 213 -10.81 -0.09 12.16
N LEU A 214 -10.03 0.15 11.11
CA LEU A 214 -9.67 1.51 10.69
C LEU A 214 -10.91 2.36 10.36
N TYR A 215 -11.93 1.77 9.73
CA TYR A 215 -13.17 2.47 9.45
C TYR A 215 -13.94 2.77 10.73
N ALA A 216 -14.08 1.81 11.64
CA ALA A 216 -14.71 2.01 12.94
C ALA A 216 -13.99 3.09 13.77
N PHE A 217 -12.66 3.09 13.76
CA PHE A 217 -11.86 4.10 14.45
C PHE A 217 -12.13 5.50 13.89
N LYS A 218 -12.16 5.66 12.57
CA LYS A 218 -12.50 6.94 11.92
C LYS A 218 -13.90 7.42 12.28
N MET A 219 -14.89 6.50 12.34
CA MET A 219 -16.24 6.85 12.77
C MET A 219 -16.25 7.39 14.20
N LEU A 220 -15.61 6.69 15.14
CA LEU A 220 -15.53 7.13 16.53
C LEU A 220 -14.73 8.42 16.71
N ALA A 221 -13.61 8.57 16.01
CA ALA A 221 -12.77 9.76 16.04
C ALA A 221 -13.49 11.02 15.55
N SER A 222 -14.54 10.87 14.74
CA SER A 222 -15.37 11.99 14.27
C SER A 222 -16.45 12.44 15.26
N ARG A 223 -16.60 11.76 16.41
CA ARG A 223 -17.66 11.99 17.39
C ARG A 223 -17.11 12.60 18.69
N SER A 224 -17.98 13.28 19.42
CA SER A 224 -17.67 13.73 20.78
C SER A 224 -17.76 12.55 21.75
N LEU A 225 -16.72 12.35 22.58
CA LEU A 225 -16.61 11.21 23.49
C LEU A 225 -16.46 11.68 24.94
N LYS A 226 -17.19 11.06 25.88
CA LYS A 226 -16.98 11.25 27.33
C LYS A 226 -15.60 10.72 27.76
N PRO A 227 -15.02 11.19 28.89
CA PRO A 227 -13.70 10.77 29.34
C PRO A 227 -13.51 9.26 29.48
N SER A 228 -14.49 8.55 30.06
CA SER A 228 -14.45 7.09 30.19
C SER A 228 -14.49 6.36 28.84
N ALA A 229 -15.24 6.91 27.88
CA ALA A 229 -15.34 6.37 26.53
C ALA A 229 -14.02 6.56 25.76
N LYS A 230 -13.37 7.73 25.90
CA LYS A 230 -12.04 8.00 25.34
C LYS A 230 -10.98 7.04 25.89
N ALA A 231 -10.96 6.83 27.21
CA ALA A 231 -10.01 5.92 27.84
C ALA A 231 -10.16 4.48 27.33
N TYR A 232 -11.39 3.98 27.28
CA TYR A 232 -11.64 2.64 26.74
C TYR A 232 -11.27 2.53 25.26
N PHE A 233 -11.64 3.51 24.43
CA PHE A 233 -11.31 3.49 23.01
C PHE A 233 -9.79 3.45 22.80
N ARG A 234 -9.04 4.30 23.52
CA ARG A 234 -7.57 4.32 23.49
C ARG A 234 -7.00 2.95 23.83
N ASP A 235 -7.37 2.39 24.98
CA ASP A 235 -6.78 1.15 25.49
C ASP A 235 -7.08 -0.04 24.58
N TYR A 236 -8.32 -0.14 24.09
CA TYR A 236 -8.71 -1.19 23.16
C TYR A 236 -8.06 -1.02 21.78
N ALA A 237 -7.97 0.21 21.26
CA ALA A 237 -7.29 0.48 20.01
C ALA A 237 -5.79 0.15 20.09
N MET A 238 -5.12 0.47 21.21
CA MET A 238 -3.72 0.08 21.45
C MET A 238 -3.56 -1.45 21.43
N HIS A 239 -4.43 -2.19 22.12
CA HIS A 239 -4.42 -3.64 22.07
C HIS A 239 -4.58 -4.17 20.64
N LEU A 240 -5.55 -3.63 19.88
CA LEU A 240 -5.77 -4.01 18.49
C LEU A 240 -4.58 -3.67 17.59
N ALA A 241 -3.88 -2.56 17.83
CA ALA A 241 -2.69 -2.20 17.05
C ALA A 241 -1.50 -3.13 17.31
N ILE A 242 -1.40 -3.70 18.51
CA ILE A 242 -0.41 -4.74 18.84
C ILE A 242 -0.77 -6.05 18.14
N VAL A 243 -2.06 -6.45 18.17
CA VAL A 243 -2.53 -7.68 17.51
C VAL A 243 -2.51 -7.57 15.97
N PHE A 244 -2.80 -6.38 15.45
CA PHE A 244 -2.84 -6.07 14.02
C PHE A 244 -1.89 -4.90 13.70
N PRO A 245 -0.58 -5.14 13.56
CA PRO A 245 0.39 -4.06 13.33
C PRO A 245 0.15 -3.24 12.05
N TYR A 246 -0.63 -3.77 11.11
CA TYR A 246 -1.17 -3.03 9.95
C TYR A 246 -1.92 -1.74 10.34
N LEU A 247 -2.39 -1.60 11.58
CA LEU A 247 -3.06 -0.40 12.07
C LEU A 247 -2.07 0.75 12.37
N LEU A 248 -0.80 0.46 12.68
CA LEU A 248 0.22 1.44 13.08
C LEU A 248 0.39 2.60 12.08
N PRO A 249 0.51 2.38 10.76
CA PRO A 249 0.61 3.48 9.78
C PRO A 249 -0.47 4.56 9.90
N SER A 250 -1.69 4.18 10.30
CA SER A 250 -2.83 5.09 10.43
C SER A 250 -3.15 5.47 11.87
N PHE A 251 -2.48 4.85 12.86
CA PHE A 251 -2.85 4.94 14.27
C PHE A 251 -2.71 6.36 14.82
N GLU A 252 -1.71 7.10 14.35
CA GLU A 252 -1.52 8.50 14.73
C GLU A 252 -2.77 9.34 14.41
N LYS A 253 -3.18 9.36 13.14
CA LYS A 253 -4.32 10.16 12.67
C LYS A 253 -5.66 9.62 13.11
N ALA A 254 -5.77 8.30 13.30
CA ALA A 254 -7.03 7.65 13.64
C ALA A 254 -7.30 7.66 15.16
N ILE A 255 -6.27 7.66 16.00
CA ILE A 255 -6.38 7.46 17.45
C ILE A 255 -5.62 8.51 18.25
N ILE A 256 -4.30 8.67 18.02
CA ILE A 256 -3.46 9.56 18.84
C ILE A 256 -3.95 11.01 18.79
N GLU A 257 -4.08 11.58 17.59
CA GLU A 257 -4.52 12.98 17.41
C GLU A 257 -5.97 13.19 17.88
N PRO A 258 -6.97 12.38 17.44
CA PRO A 258 -8.37 12.63 17.81
C PRO A 258 -8.66 12.46 19.30
N LEU A 259 -7.92 11.56 19.98
CA LEU A 259 -8.09 11.36 21.42
C LEU A 259 -7.17 12.24 22.25
N SER A 260 -6.21 12.95 21.63
CA SER A 260 -5.16 13.72 22.31
C SER A 260 -4.46 12.84 23.36
N MET A 261 -3.99 11.66 22.93
CA MET A 261 -3.38 10.69 23.82
C MET A 261 -2.15 11.25 24.55
N ASP A 262 -2.06 10.98 25.85
CA ASP A 262 -0.88 11.32 26.62
C ASP A 262 0.33 10.51 26.17
N LYS A 263 1.50 11.13 26.28
CA LYS A 263 2.80 10.57 25.88
C LYS A 263 3.08 9.19 26.50
N ASP A 264 2.70 8.99 27.77
CA ASP A 264 2.93 7.74 28.50
C ASP A 264 2.28 6.52 27.81
N TYR A 265 1.10 6.71 27.18
CA TYR A 265 0.44 5.64 26.45
C TYR A 265 1.13 5.34 25.12
N ILE A 266 1.61 6.37 24.43
CA ILE A 266 2.34 6.23 23.16
C ILE A 266 3.70 5.56 23.43
N GLU A 267 4.36 5.92 24.52
CA GLU A 267 5.58 5.28 25.00
C GLU A 267 5.35 3.81 25.33
N CYS A 268 4.29 3.50 26.08
CA CYS A 268 3.90 2.12 26.40
C CYS A 268 3.67 1.29 25.13
N LEU A 269 2.88 1.80 24.18
CA LEU A 269 2.64 1.14 22.89
C LEU A 269 3.95 0.86 22.15
N SER A 270 4.81 1.86 22.06
CA SER A 270 6.06 1.77 21.30
C SER A 270 7.04 0.77 21.91
N LYS A 271 7.17 0.75 23.24
CA LYS A 271 7.99 -0.24 23.95
C LYS A 271 7.52 -1.67 23.69
N VAL A 272 6.20 -1.90 23.78
CA VAL A 272 5.62 -3.22 23.51
C VAL A 272 5.88 -3.65 22.07
N ILE A 273 5.60 -2.80 21.08
CA ILE A 273 5.83 -3.10 19.66
C ILE A 273 7.30 -3.42 19.39
N ILE A 274 8.23 -2.61 19.89
CA ILE A 274 9.67 -2.84 19.67
C ILE A 274 10.11 -4.18 20.27
N SER A 275 9.67 -4.50 21.49
CA SER A 275 10.04 -5.76 22.16
C SER A 275 9.43 -7.00 21.51
N ASP A 276 8.19 -6.90 21.02
CA ASP A 276 7.45 -8.04 20.48
C ASP A 276 7.82 -8.28 19.00
N CYS A 277 7.79 -7.24 18.18
CA CYS A 277 7.92 -7.37 16.72
C CYS A 277 9.34 -7.69 16.25
N LEU A 278 10.38 -7.27 16.98
CA LEU A 278 11.76 -7.55 16.56
C LEU A 278 12.04 -9.06 16.56
N ASN A 279 11.58 -9.78 17.58
CA ASN A 279 11.78 -11.23 17.69
C ASN A 279 11.05 -12.02 16.58
N HIS A 280 10.01 -11.43 15.99
CA HIS A 280 9.20 -12.03 14.94
C HIS A 280 9.61 -11.57 13.52
N GLY A 281 10.63 -10.71 13.39
CA GLY A 281 11.10 -10.20 12.10
C GLY A 281 10.20 -9.12 11.48
N ASP A 282 9.27 -8.53 12.24
CA ASP A 282 8.42 -7.43 11.77
C ASP A 282 9.12 -6.08 11.99
N HIS A 283 10.11 -5.80 11.15
CA HIS A 283 10.93 -4.59 11.24
C HIS A 283 10.14 -3.31 10.97
N LEU A 284 9.07 -3.38 10.17
CA LEU A 284 8.25 -2.20 9.86
C LEU A 284 7.53 -1.70 11.10
N SER A 285 6.98 -2.61 11.92
CA SER A 285 6.34 -2.25 13.18
C SER A 285 7.34 -1.66 14.17
N VAL A 286 8.57 -2.21 14.24
CA VAL A 286 9.66 -1.62 15.01
C VAL A 286 9.96 -0.18 14.54
N CYS A 287 10.01 0.06 13.23
CA CYS A 287 10.19 1.40 12.67
C CYS A 287 9.08 2.36 13.13
N TYR A 288 7.81 1.93 13.22
CA TYR A 288 6.73 2.76 13.77
C TYR A 288 6.88 3.04 15.26
N GLY A 289 7.34 2.08 16.05
CA GLY A 289 7.68 2.31 17.47
C GLY A 289 8.76 3.39 17.63
N LEU A 290 9.83 3.30 16.84
CA LEU A 290 10.91 4.31 16.82
C LEU A 290 10.42 5.66 16.28
N TYR A 291 9.57 5.65 15.26
CA TYR A 291 8.95 6.86 14.72
C TYR A 291 8.17 7.62 15.78
N TYR A 292 7.32 6.93 16.55
CA TYR A 292 6.58 7.56 17.64
C TYR A 292 7.49 8.07 18.74
N ALA A 293 8.54 7.33 19.10
CA ALA A 293 9.53 7.76 20.08
C ALA A 293 10.20 9.08 19.69
N ILE A 294 10.61 9.22 18.42
CA ILE A 294 11.17 10.47 17.88
C ILE A 294 10.12 11.58 17.89
N LYS A 295 8.93 11.32 17.34
CA LYS A 295 7.89 12.34 17.15
C LYS A 295 7.33 12.90 18.45
N PHE A 296 7.12 12.05 19.44
CA PHE A 296 6.56 12.43 20.75
C PHE A 296 7.63 12.55 21.84
N ASP A 297 8.91 12.48 21.44
CA ASP A 297 10.09 12.80 22.25
C ASP A 297 10.28 11.95 23.51
N PHE A 298 10.13 10.62 23.43
CA PHE A 298 10.42 9.70 24.55
C PHE A 298 11.49 8.67 24.21
N LYS A 299 12.14 8.14 25.26
CA LYS A 299 13.14 7.08 25.11
C LYS A 299 12.50 5.69 25.19
N VAL A 300 13.06 4.75 24.43
CA VAL A 300 12.68 3.34 24.42
C VAL A 300 13.91 2.49 24.69
N ASP A 301 13.69 1.28 25.18
CA ASP A 301 14.77 0.33 25.35
C ASP A 301 15.19 -0.18 23.98
N MET A 302 16.35 0.29 23.52
CA MET A 302 16.89 -0.08 22.22
C MET A 302 17.31 -1.56 22.22
N PRO A 303 16.89 -2.35 21.20
CA PRO A 303 17.39 -3.70 21.04
C PRO A 303 18.91 -3.77 20.92
N ASP A 304 19.47 -4.96 21.20
CA ASP A 304 20.90 -5.18 21.01
C ASP A 304 21.28 -4.93 19.55
N PHE A 305 22.40 -4.22 19.35
CA PHE A 305 22.85 -3.86 18.03
C PHE A 305 23.18 -5.08 17.15
N GLU A 306 23.60 -6.20 17.71
CA GLU A 306 23.84 -7.41 16.94
C GLU A 306 22.54 -7.99 16.39
N ASP A 307 21.42 -7.87 17.11
CA ASP A 307 20.12 -8.26 16.60
C ASP A 307 19.62 -7.30 15.50
N ILE A 308 19.86 -6.00 15.69
CA ILE A 308 19.61 -4.99 14.64
C ILE A 308 20.48 -5.28 13.40
N LYS A 309 21.75 -5.64 13.59
CA LYS A 309 22.68 -6.00 12.52
C LYS A 309 22.22 -7.25 11.79
N ARG A 310 21.75 -8.28 12.51
CA ARG A 310 21.22 -9.52 11.91
C ARG A 310 19.96 -9.30 11.09
N ALA A 311 19.12 -8.33 11.45
CA ALA A 311 17.90 -8.01 10.73
C ALA A 311 18.17 -7.59 9.27
N ASN A 312 19.33 -6.99 9.00
CA ASN A 312 19.78 -6.57 7.66
C ASN A 312 18.67 -5.84 6.87
N ASP A 313 18.09 -4.81 7.50
CA ASP A 313 16.94 -4.07 6.96
C ASP A 313 17.25 -2.57 6.85
N CYS A 314 17.10 -2.04 5.64
CA CYS A 314 17.44 -0.66 5.32
C CYS A 314 16.62 0.35 6.13
N LEU A 315 15.33 0.09 6.35
CA LEU A 315 14.47 1.00 7.08
C LEU A 315 14.80 0.93 8.57
N LEU A 316 14.97 -0.28 9.12
CA LEU A 316 15.33 -0.44 10.52
C LEU A 316 16.64 0.31 10.85
N TYR A 317 17.70 0.13 10.06
CA TYR A 317 18.96 0.85 10.26
C TYR A 317 18.77 2.37 10.21
N LEU A 318 17.97 2.86 9.27
CA LEU A 318 17.69 4.28 9.17
C LEU A 318 16.92 4.79 10.38
N PHE A 319 15.87 4.11 10.82
CA PHE A 319 15.08 4.54 11.97
C PHE A 319 15.87 4.49 13.27
N VAL A 320 16.73 3.49 13.46
CA VAL A 320 17.66 3.43 14.60
C VAL A 320 18.67 4.57 14.53
N TYR A 321 19.20 4.90 13.34
CA TYR A 321 20.08 6.05 13.15
C TYR A 321 19.39 7.39 13.51
N LEU A 322 18.16 7.60 13.04
CA LEU A 322 17.40 8.80 13.34
C LEU A 322 17.08 8.90 14.83
N TYR A 323 16.71 7.78 15.45
CA TYR A 323 16.48 7.69 16.89
C TYR A 323 17.73 8.05 17.69
N ALA A 324 18.87 7.42 17.38
CA ALA A 324 20.15 7.68 18.05
C ALA A 324 20.58 9.15 17.89
N LYS A 325 20.33 9.74 16.72
CA LYS A 325 20.63 11.14 16.46
C LYS A 325 19.75 12.08 17.30
N HIS A 326 18.44 11.86 17.29
CA HIS A 326 17.46 12.68 18.03
C HIS A 326 17.77 12.72 19.54
N PHE A 327 18.13 11.58 20.12
CA PHE A 327 18.42 11.49 21.57
C PHE A 327 19.91 11.63 21.94
N GLY A 328 20.79 11.90 20.97
CA GLY A 328 22.22 12.12 21.21
C GLY A 328 23.01 10.88 21.67
N ASP A 329 22.63 9.68 21.23
CA ASP A 329 23.34 8.44 21.54
C ASP A 329 24.58 8.27 20.65
N GLY A 330 25.69 8.87 21.09
CA GLY A 330 26.97 8.81 20.39
C GLY A 330 27.54 7.40 20.21
N TYR A 331 27.25 6.48 21.12
CA TYR A 331 27.73 5.09 21.03
C TYR A 331 27.02 4.34 19.91
N LEU A 332 25.69 4.43 19.85
CA LEU A 332 24.89 3.80 18.80
C LEU A 332 25.19 4.41 17.43
N LEU A 333 25.38 5.74 17.36
CA LEU A 333 25.78 6.42 16.13
C LEU A 333 27.15 5.95 15.61
N ASP A 334 28.14 5.77 16.48
CA ASP A 334 29.46 5.25 16.08
C ASP A 334 29.37 3.82 15.54
N ARG A 335 28.59 2.93 16.21
CA ARG A 335 28.36 1.56 15.73
C ARG A 335 27.68 1.53 14.37
N LEU A 336 26.62 2.31 14.18
CA LEU A 336 25.94 2.42 12.88
C LEU A 336 26.86 2.98 11.80
N THR A 337 27.69 3.98 12.13
CA THR A 337 28.63 4.57 11.17
C THR A 337 29.73 3.59 10.78
N LYS A 338 30.22 2.78 11.72
CA LYS A 338 31.16 1.69 11.44
C LYS A 338 30.52 0.63 10.56
N HIS A 339 29.31 0.17 10.92
CA HIS A 339 28.59 -0.81 10.13
C HIS A 339 28.27 -0.30 8.71
N ALA A 340 27.88 0.97 8.57
CA ALA A 340 27.68 1.58 7.27
C ALA A 340 28.95 1.63 6.40
N LYS A 341 30.16 1.57 6.97
CA LYS A 341 31.41 1.46 6.20
C LYS A 341 31.74 0.04 5.77
N GLU A 342 31.10 -0.98 6.36
CA GLU A 342 31.29 -2.38 5.99
C GLU A 342 30.64 -2.70 4.63
N PHE A 343 29.55 -2.02 4.27
CA PHE A 343 28.91 -2.15 2.96
C PHE A 343 29.83 -1.66 1.82
N PRO A 344 29.73 -2.21 0.60
CA PRO A 344 30.48 -1.71 -0.54
C PRO A 344 30.07 -0.27 -0.92
N ILE A 345 30.90 0.40 -1.72
CA ILE A 345 30.60 1.75 -2.25
C ILE A 345 29.50 1.69 -3.31
N GLU A 346 29.51 0.64 -4.12
CA GLU A 346 28.60 0.42 -5.25
C GLU A 346 28.18 -1.05 -5.33
N GLY A 347 27.20 -1.33 -6.19
CA GLY A 347 26.64 -2.66 -6.38
C GLY A 347 25.41 -2.92 -5.52
N ARG A 348 24.89 -4.15 -5.64
CA ARG A 348 23.59 -4.53 -5.12
C ARG A 348 23.39 -4.29 -3.63
N GLU A 349 24.39 -4.60 -2.81
CA GLU A 349 24.31 -4.38 -1.36
C GLU A 349 24.17 -2.88 -1.00
N PHE A 350 24.79 -1.98 -1.79
CA PHE A 350 24.55 -0.55 -1.64
C PHE A 350 23.13 -0.20 -2.07
N GLU A 351 22.66 -0.73 -3.20
CA GLU A 351 21.34 -0.44 -3.76
C GLU A 351 20.21 -0.91 -2.84
N GLU A 352 20.36 -2.03 -2.14
CA GLU A 352 19.37 -2.50 -1.16
C GLU A 352 19.36 -1.63 0.11
N MET A 353 20.50 -1.04 0.48
CA MET A 353 20.67 -0.21 1.68
C MET A 353 20.76 1.29 1.40
N TRP A 354 20.43 1.71 0.17
CA TRP A 354 20.79 3.03 -0.34
C TRP A 354 20.27 4.16 0.54
N LEU A 355 19.05 4.00 1.09
CA LEU A 355 18.40 5.06 1.86
C LEU A 355 19.11 5.27 3.20
N PHE A 356 19.50 4.19 3.88
CA PHE A 356 20.30 4.25 5.10
C PHE A 356 21.70 4.80 4.81
N LEU A 357 22.41 4.21 3.87
CA LEU A 357 23.78 4.57 3.50
C LEU A 357 23.87 6.02 3.02
N TYR A 358 22.90 6.47 2.23
CA TYR A 358 22.80 7.84 1.75
C TYR A 358 22.75 8.83 2.90
N HIS A 359 22.07 8.54 4.02
CA HIS A 359 21.96 9.49 5.13
C HIS A 359 23.20 9.51 6.01
N ILE A 360 23.81 8.36 6.27
CA ILE A 360 24.92 8.21 7.23
C ILE A 360 26.30 8.48 6.62
N ARG A 361 26.53 8.12 5.36
CA ARG A 361 27.83 8.28 4.70
C ARG A 361 28.11 9.71 4.28
N SER A 362 29.39 10.06 4.24
CA SER A 362 29.87 11.28 3.58
C SER A 362 29.77 11.12 2.06
N LYS A 363 29.85 12.24 1.34
CA LYS A 363 29.69 12.28 -0.12
C LYS A 363 30.70 11.38 -0.83
N GLU A 364 31.93 11.30 -0.34
CA GLU A 364 33.04 10.54 -0.94
C GLU A 364 32.79 9.03 -0.93
N TRP A 365 31.91 8.57 -0.03
CA TRP A 365 31.53 7.17 0.16
C TRP A 365 30.20 6.80 -0.54
N LEU A 366 29.70 7.68 -1.42
CA LEU A 366 28.56 7.41 -2.30
C LEU A 366 29.04 7.04 -3.71
N PRO A 367 28.32 6.15 -4.41
CA PRO A 367 28.69 5.69 -5.74
C PRO A 367 28.45 6.76 -6.79
N SER A 368 29.17 6.70 -7.92
CA SER A 368 28.99 7.59 -9.09
C SER A 368 29.08 9.11 -8.81
N ASP A 369 29.08 9.93 -9.85
CA ASP A 369 29.06 11.38 -9.68
C ASP A 369 27.64 11.93 -9.47
N GLU A 370 26.62 11.17 -9.86
CA GLU A 370 25.20 11.48 -9.71
C GLU A 370 24.76 11.49 -8.25
N TRP A 371 25.00 10.41 -7.49
CA TRP A 371 24.67 10.41 -6.04
C TRP A 371 25.43 11.48 -5.28
N ARG A 372 26.71 11.68 -5.64
CA ARG A 372 27.55 12.75 -5.10
C ARG A 372 26.97 14.13 -5.40
N ALA A 373 26.42 14.34 -6.59
CA ALA A 373 25.76 15.58 -6.97
C ALA A 373 24.44 15.78 -6.20
N ILE A 374 23.63 14.73 -6.04
CA ILE A 374 22.38 14.75 -5.24
C ILE A 374 22.69 15.16 -3.79
N LYS A 375 23.69 14.51 -3.16
CA LYS A 375 24.14 14.83 -1.79
C LYS A 375 24.71 16.24 -1.69
N LYS A 376 25.51 16.68 -2.68
CA LYS A 376 26.07 18.05 -2.73
C LYS A 376 24.97 19.12 -2.81
N ARG A 377 23.86 18.82 -3.50
CA ARG A 377 22.68 19.72 -3.57
C ARG A 377 21.86 19.74 -2.27
N GLY A 378 22.25 18.95 -1.26
CA GLY A 378 21.56 18.92 0.03
C GLY A 378 20.22 18.18 0.00
N ILE A 379 19.93 17.38 -1.04
CA ILE A 379 18.69 16.63 -1.15
C ILE A 379 18.62 15.62 0.01
N LYS A 380 17.47 15.53 0.66
CA LYS A 380 17.17 14.57 1.72
C LYS A 380 15.91 13.81 1.35
N PHE A 381 15.85 12.54 1.72
CA PHE A 381 14.68 11.69 1.51
C PHE A 381 13.89 11.48 2.81
N ILE A 382 14.13 12.34 3.78
CA ILE A 382 13.51 12.37 5.10
C ILE A 382 13.05 13.80 5.32
N LYS A 383 11.88 13.97 5.94
CA LYS A 383 11.36 15.31 6.19
C LYS A 383 12.27 16.09 7.15
N PRO A 384 12.44 17.41 6.98
CA PRO A 384 13.38 18.21 7.76
C PRO A 384 13.19 18.11 9.28
N GLU A 385 11.95 17.98 9.75
CA GLU A 385 11.62 17.89 11.17
C GLU A 385 12.18 16.64 11.88
N TYR A 386 12.58 15.60 11.14
CA TYR A 386 13.14 14.37 11.70
C TYR A 386 14.66 14.26 11.52
N LEU A 387 15.32 15.31 11.03
CA LEU A 387 16.75 15.31 10.74
C LEU A 387 17.62 16.01 11.78
N ASN A 388 17.02 16.72 12.75
CA ASN A 388 17.74 17.59 13.68
C ASN A 388 17.96 16.91 15.03
#